data_AF-A0A929C127-F1
#
_entry.id   AF-A0A929C127-F1
#
_cell.length_a   1.000
_cell.length_b   1.000
_cell.length_c   1.000
_cell.angle_alpha   90.00
_cell.angle_beta   90.00
_cell.angle_gamma   90.00
#
_symmetry.space_group_name_H-M   'P 1'
#
loop_
_entity.id
_entity.type
_entity.pdbx_description
1 polymer ?
#
loop_
_entity_poly.entity_id
_entity_poly.type
_entity_poly.pdbx_seq_one_letter_code
_entity_poly.pdbx_strand_id
1 'polypeptide(L)'
;MFGATSCTGITPDEELTKFEETRTLMDTFVTITVYTSDEENAEEVISAAFARMEEIERDASIFDEKSEAFRLNRDGYLEAP
;
A
#
# COMPACT_ATOMS: atom_id res chain seq x y z
N MET A 1 -11.34 8.61 56.92
CA MET A 1 -10.11 8.99 56.19
C MET A 1 -10.18 8.33 54.82
N PHE A 2 -10.03 9.16 53.79
CA PHE A 2 -10.13 8.94 52.34
C PHE A 2 -9.42 7.67 51.82
N GLY A 3 -9.78 7.05 50.69
CA GLY A 3 -10.69 7.40 49.61
C GLY A 3 -10.71 6.25 48.59
N ALA A 4 -11.76 6.17 47.78
CA ALA A 4 -11.86 5.23 46.67
C ALA A 4 -11.02 5.75 45.49
N THR A 5 -9.97 5.05 45.10
CA THR A 5 -9.24 5.36 43.86
C THR A 5 -9.92 4.62 42.71
N SER A 6 -10.67 5.37 41.92
CA SER A 6 -11.20 4.96 40.63
C SER A 6 -10.04 4.77 39.66
N CYS A 7 -9.72 3.52 39.32
CA CYS A 7 -8.85 3.24 38.17
C CYS A 7 -9.70 3.33 36.89
N THR A 8 -10.10 4.55 36.51
CA THR A 8 -10.59 4.80 35.15
C THR A 8 -9.36 4.95 34.27
N GLY A 9 -8.73 3.83 33.93
CA GLY A 9 -7.80 3.76 32.82
C GLY A 9 -8.59 3.89 31.53
N ILE A 10 -9.06 5.09 31.21
CA ILE A 10 -9.54 5.43 29.88
C ILE A 10 -8.27 5.59 29.06
N THR A 11 -7.84 4.53 28.36
CA THR A 11 -7.00 4.72 27.19
C THR A 11 -7.80 5.63 26.26
N PRO A 12 -7.32 6.82 25.86
CA PRO A 12 -7.99 7.54 24.79
C PRO A 12 -8.10 6.55 23.64
N ASP A 13 -9.33 6.29 23.19
CA ASP A 13 -9.58 5.60 21.94
C ASP A 13 -8.79 6.42 20.91
N GLU A 14 -7.71 5.86 20.38
CA GLU A 14 -6.83 6.58 19.47
C GLU A 14 -7.67 6.94 18.26
N GLU A 15 -8.01 8.21 18.11
CA GLU A 15 -8.94 8.66 17.09
C GLU A 15 -8.32 8.41 15.71
N LEU A 16 -8.80 7.37 15.03
CA LEU A 16 -8.29 6.96 13.73
C LEU A 16 -8.69 7.99 12.68
N THR A 17 -7.71 8.52 11.97
CA THR A 17 -7.89 9.43 10.84
C THR A 17 -7.79 8.66 9.53
N LYS A 18 -8.61 9.03 8.54
CA LYS A 18 -8.60 8.44 7.20
C LYS A 18 -7.60 9.20 6.30
N PHE A 19 -6.65 8.48 5.74
CA PHE A 19 -5.74 8.93 4.69
C PHE A 19 -6.09 8.19 3.39
N GLU A 20 -6.15 8.90 2.27
CA GLU A 20 -6.56 8.34 1.00
C GLU A 20 -5.82 8.99 -0.16
N GLU A 21 -5.33 8.18 -1.09
CA GLU A 21 -4.73 8.64 -2.32
C GLU A 21 -5.20 7.77 -3.50
N THR A 22 -5.44 8.40 -4.65
CA THR A 22 -5.80 7.72 -5.89
C THR A 22 -4.78 8.05 -6.98
N ARG A 23 -4.22 7.04 -7.62
CA ARG A 23 -3.29 7.18 -8.76
C ARG A 23 -3.77 6.37 -9.96
N THR A 24 -3.33 6.80 -11.15
CA THR A 24 -3.45 5.97 -12.36
C THR A 24 -2.25 5.04 -12.45
N LEU A 25 -2.51 3.74 -12.54
CA LEU A 25 -1.49 2.69 -12.66
C LEU A 25 -2.10 1.48 -13.36
N MET A 26 -1.31 0.72 -14.13
CA MET A 26 -1.78 -0.46 -14.87
C MET A 26 -2.99 -0.16 -15.79
N ASP A 27 -3.00 1.00 -16.43
CA ASP A 27 -4.13 1.52 -17.23
C ASP A 27 -5.50 1.56 -16.50
N THR A 28 -5.49 1.64 -15.17
CA THR A 28 -6.68 1.78 -14.33
C THR A 28 -6.45 2.84 -13.24
N PHE A 29 -7.46 3.04 -12.39
CA PHE A 29 -7.38 3.88 -11.19
C PHE A 29 -7.28 3.00 -9.95
N VAL A 30 -6.29 3.27 -9.11
CA VAL A 30 -6.05 2.57 -7.85
C VAL A 30 -6.19 3.56 -6.71
N THR A 31 -7.06 3.25 -5.76
CA THR A 31 -7.24 4.03 -4.53
C THR A 31 -6.71 3.23 -3.35
N ILE A 32 -5.85 3.84 -2.54
CA ILE A 32 -5.36 3.28 -1.28
C ILE A 32 -5.95 4.12 -0.15
N THR A 33 -6.50 3.44 0.85
CA THR A 33 -7.06 4.07 2.05
C THR A 33 -6.43 3.45 3.29
N VAL A 34 -5.92 4.28 4.19
CA VAL A 34 -5.34 3.88 5.47
C VAL A 34 -6.06 4.61 6.61
N TYR A 35 -6.38 3.89 7.69
CA TYR A 35 -6.93 4.46 8.91
C TYR A 35 -5.91 4.32 10.03
N THR A 36 -5.43 5.44 10.58
CA THR A 36 -4.36 5.46 11.58
C THR A 36 -4.39 6.78 12.36
N SER A 37 -3.85 6.78 13.58
CA SER A 37 -3.55 7.99 14.35
C SER A 37 -2.21 8.64 13.96
N ASP A 38 -1.36 7.90 13.23
CA ASP A 38 -0.02 8.31 12.78
C ASP A 38 -0.04 8.70 11.29
N GLU A 39 -0.03 10.01 11.03
CA GLU A 39 -0.06 10.60 9.68
C GLU A 39 1.20 10.31 8.87
N GLU A 40 2.39 10.40 9.48
CA GLU A 40 3.66 10.17 8.77
C GLU A 40 3.74 8.71 8.30
N ASN A 41 3.36 7.76 9.17
CA ASN A 41 3.28 6.36 8.80
C ASN A 41 2.20 6.09 7.74
N ALA A 42 1.11 6.86 7.71
CA ALA A 42 0.09 6.73 6.67
C ALA A 42 0.66 7.06 5.29
N GLU A 43 1.38 8.17 5.17
CA GLU A 43 2.03 8.60 3.93
C GLU A 43 3.09 7.59 3.47
N GLU A 44 3.92 7.09 4.40
CA GLU A 44 4.94 6.08 4.10
C GLU A 44 4.32 4.80 3.54
N VAL A 45 3.26 4.28 4.18
CA VAL A 45 2.59 3.05 3.76
C VAL A 45 1.90 3.22 2.39
N ILE A 46 1.21 4.35 2.17
CA ILE A 46 0.56 4.64 0.89
C ILE A 46 1.63 4.70 -0.23
N SER A 47 2.73 5.42 0.01
CA SER A 47 3.83 5.55 -0.95
C SER A 47 4.47 4.20 -1.26
N ALA A 48 4.79 3.40 -0.24
CA ALA A 48 5.37 2.08 -0.38
C ALA A 48 4.46 1.12 -1.16
N ALA A 49 3.14 1.19 -0.92
CA ALA A 49 2.17 0.36 -1.63
C ALA A 49 2.11 0.70 -3.13
N PHE A 50 2.11 1.99 -3.49
CA PHE A 50 2.19 2.39 -4.90
C PHE A 50 3.53 2.00 -5.53
N ALA A 51 4.65 2.21 -4.86
CA ALA A 51 5.97 1.81 -5.36
C ALA A 51 6.03 0.30 -5.66
N ARG A 52 5.44 -0.54 -4.79
CA ARG A 52 5.39 -1.98 -5.02
C ARG A 52 4.52 -2.34 -6.23
N MET A 53 3.41 -1.63 -6.45
CA MET A 53 2.57 -1.85 -7.63
C MET A 53 3.26 -1.40 -8.92
N GLU A 54 4.06 -0.33 -8.89
CA GLU A 54 4.86 0.11 -10.04
C GLU A 54 5.93 -0.93 -10.43
N GLU A 55 6.55 -1.59 -9.46
CA GLU A 55 7.45 -2.72 -9.72
C GLU A 55 6.71 -3.87 -10.41
N ILE A 56 5.51 -4.21 -9.92
CA ILE A 56 4.68 -5.26 -10.51
C ILE A 56 4.29 -4.90 -11.94
N GLU A 57 3.84 -3.66 -12.20
CA GLU A 57 3.46 -3.22 -13.55
C GLU A 57 4.62 -3.33 -14.53
N ARG A 58 5.82 -2.90 -14.12
CA ARG A 58 7.03 -3.01 -14.95
C ARG A 58 7.35 -4.46 -15.32
N ASP A 59 7.25 -5.38 -14.37
CA ASP A 59 7.67 -6.77 -14.56
C ASP A 59 6.57 -7.59 -15.28
N ALA A 60 5.30 -7.27 -15.04
CA ALA A 60 4.13 -8.03 -15.52
C ALA A 60 3.45 -7.43 -16.77
N SER A 61 3.90 -6.29 -17.29
CA SER A 61 3.27 -5.67 -18.47
C SER A 61 3.29 -6.61 -19.67
N ILE A 62 2.15 -6.84 -20.33
CA ILE A 62 2.11 -7.61 -21.58
C ILE A 62 2.38 -6.75 -22.83
N PHE A 63 2.57 -5.44 -22.64
CA PHE A 63 2.76 -4.47 -23.71
C PHE A 63 4.20 -3.95 -23.78
N ASP A 64 4.90 -3.86 -22.64
CA ASP A 64 6.30 -3.44 -22.61
C ASP A 64 7.23 -4.59 -22.99
N GLU A 65 7.99 -4.43 -24.09
CA GLU A 65 8.94 -5.44 -24.58
C GLU A 65 10.07 -5.76 -23.58
N LYS A 66 10.29 -4.88 -22.60
CA LYS A 66 11.30 -5.06 -21.55
C LYS A 66 10.80 -5.88 -20.37
N SER A 67 9.50 -6.08 -20.23
CA SER A 67 8.93 -6.82 -19.11
C SER A 67 9.24 -8.32 -19.22
N GLU A 68 9.17 -8.99 -18.09
CA GLU A 68 9.34 -10.44 -18.03
C GLU A 68 8.14 -11.15 -18.67
N ALA A 69 6.93 -10.66 -18.41
CA ALA A 69 5.71 -11.21 -18.97
C ALA A 69 5.67 -11.14 -20.51
N PHE A 70 6.12 -10.04 -21.11
CA PHE A 70 6.20 -9.92 -22.57
C PHE A 70 7.17 -10.93 -23.16
N ARG A 71 8.37 -11.07 -22.57
CA ARG A 71 9.37 -12.04 -23.01
C ARG A 71 8.88 -13.47 -22.90
N LEU A 72 8.22 -13.81 -21.79
CA LEU A 72 7.59 -15.11 -21.61
C LEU A 72 6.55 -15.39 -22.70
N ASN A 73 5.68 -14.41 -22.99
CA ASN A 73 4.66 -14.56 -24.02
C ASN A 73 5.25 -14.72 -25.44
N ARG A 74 6.34 -14.01 -25.74
CA ARG A 74 7.03 -14.07 -27.03
C ARG A 74 7.81 -15.36 -27.22
N ASP A 75 8.59 -15.74 -26.22
CA ASP A 75 9.61 -16.80 -26.33
C ASP A 75 9.08 -18.16 -25.85
N GLY A 76 8.01 -18.17 -25.06
CA GLY A 76 7.40 -19.38 -24.49
C GLY A 76 8.14 -19.95 -23.27
N TYR A 77 9.23 -19.32 -22.83
CA TYR A 77 10.00 -19.68 -21.64
C TYR A 77 10.85 -18.50 -21.15
N LEU A 78 11.37 -18.61 -19.93
CA LEU A 78 12.33 -17.68 -19.34
C LEU A 78 13.60 -18.45 -18.95
N GLU A 79 14.77 -17.96 -19.37
CA GLU A 79 16.06 -18.62 -19.12
C GLU A 79 16.47 -18.57 -17.64
N ALA A 80 16.09 -17.49 -16.93
CA ALA A 80 16.34 -17.28 -15.52
C ALA A 80 15.12 -16.54 -14.92
N PRO A 81 14.15 -17.28 -14.36
CA PRO A 81 12.98 -16.70 -13.70
C PRO A 81 13.34 -16.13 -12.32
#